data_AF-A0A3P3VXQ4-F1
#
_entry.id   AF-A0A3P3VXQ4-F1
#
_cell.length_a   1.000
_cell.length_b   1.000
_cell.length_c   1.000
_cell.angle_alpha   90.00
_cell.angle_beta   90.00
_cell.angle_gamma   90.00
#
_symmetry.space_group_name_H-M   'P 1'
#
loop_
_entity.id
_entity.type
_entity.pdbx_description
1 polymer ?
#
loop_
_entity_poly.entity_id
_entity_poly.type
_entity_poly.pdbx_seq_one_letter_code
_entity_poly.pdbx_strand_id
1 'polypeptide(L)'
;MTKNIDPTAIPAPSEFPRIKRYLRFYQWTAYITGVLLLLLVIEMVYKYAFHLEIELGGPFGFLALVQDGTVTAINLSRWILIVHGWFYVIYLIACYLVWQKMKWELGWLLAMAGGGVVPFLSFITEWLMTRRTKRQLAEYQAYWDAQGREAEELSAVEESLSAQERAALDAEVAAEVERRSQE
;
A
#
# COMPACT_ATOMS: atom_id res chain seq x y z
N MET A 1 -11.81 -11.40 -20.57
CA MET A 1 -12.07 -11.92 -19.22
C MET A 1 -12.49 -10.77 -18.32
N THR A 2 -13.77 -10.42 -18.34
CA THR A 2 -14.39 -9.57 -17.31
C THR A 2 -14.31 -10.37 -16.02
N LYS A 3 -13.31 -10.08 -15.19
CA LYS A 3 -13.21 -10.69 -13.88
C LYS A 3 -14.53 -10.38 -13.18
N ASN A 4 -15.29 -11.40 -12.75
CA ASN A 4 -16.43 -11.21 -11.87
C ASN A 4 -15.89 -10.49 -10.63
N ILE A 5 -16.04 -9.17 -10.60
CA ILE A 5 -15.64 -8.37 -9.45
C ILE A 5 -16.75 -8.60 -8.45
N ASP A 6 -16.44 -9.37 -7.42
CA ASP A 6 -17.32 -9.52 -6.27
C ASP A 6 -17.67 -8.11 -5.76
N PRO A 7 -18.95 -7.67 -5.82
CA PRO A 7 -19.36 -6.34 -5.39
C PRO A 7 -19.00 -6.06 -3.94
N THR A 8 -18.93 -7.11 -3.10
CA THR A 8 -18.58 -7.00 -1.68
C THR A 8 -17.08 -6.78 -1.44
N ALA A 9 -16.26 -7.00 -2.48
CA ALA A 9 -14.82 -6.74 -2.43
C ALA A 9 -14.47 -5.28 -2.74
N ILE A 10 -15.41 -4.50 -3.28
CA ILE A 10 -15.18 -3.11 -3.68
C ILE A 10 -15.32 -2.19 -2.45
N PRO A 11 -14.27 -1.44 -2.05
CA PRO A 11 -14.37 -0.50 -0.94
C PRO A 11 -15.26 0.68 -1.29
N ALA A 12 -15.92 1.26 -0.29
CA ALA A 12 -16.79 2.43 -0.48
C ALA A 12 -15.99 3.66 -0.95
N PRO A 13 -16.58 4.60 -1.72
CA PRO A 13 -15.87 5.78 -2.22
C PRO A 13 -15.28 6.65 -1.10
N SER A 14 -15.95 6.68 0.06
CA SER A 14 -15.51 7.40 1.26
C SER A 14 -14.19 6.86 1.83
N GLU A 15 -13.80 5.62 1.52
CA GLU A 15 -12.55 5.01 1.97
C GLU A 15 -11.37 5.32 1.06
N PHE A 16 -11.58 5.78 -0.18
CA PHE A 16 -10.51 6.03 -1.14
C PHE A 16 -9.43 7.00 -0.66
N PRO A 17 -9.78 8.14 0.00
CA PRO A 17 -8.78 9.04 0.56
C PRO A 17 -7.89 8.37 1.62
N ARG A 18 -8.47 7.47 2.42
CA ARG A 18 -7.74 6.72 3.45
C ARG A 18 -6.77 5.73 2.80
N ILE A 19 -7.19 5.00 1.77
CA ILE A 19 -6.32 4.08 1.02
C ILE A 19 -5.13 4.84 0.40
N LYS A 20 -5.38 5.99 -0.22
CA LYS A 20 -4.31 6.86 -0.77
C LYS A 20 -3.34 7.34 0.32
N ARG A 21 -3.81 7.60 1.55
CA ARG A 21 -2.96 7.97 2.68
C ARG A 21 -2.09 6.79 3.14
N TYR A 22 -2.66 5.59 3.27
CA TYR A 22 -1.90 4.39 3.64
C TYR A 22 -0.86 4.02 2.58
N LEU A 23 -1.18 4.17 1.30
CA LEU A 23 -0.22 3.95 0.21
C LEU A 23 0.95 4.94 0.30
N ARG A 24 0.69 6.23 0.52
CA ARG A 24 1.76 7.21 0.73
C ARG A 24 2.62 6.87 1.94
N PHE A 25 2.00 6.47 3.06
CA PHE A 25 2.73 6.06 4.25
C PHE A 25 3.64 4.85 3.97
N TYR A 26 3.14 3.86 3.24
CA TYR A 26 3.92 2.73 2.75
C TYR A 26 5.10 3.16 1.87
N GLN A 27 4.90 4.07 0.92
CA GLN A 27 5.97 4.55 0.04
C GLN A 27 7.11 5.22 0.82
N TRP A 28 6.77 6.08 1.78
CA TRP A 28 7.76 6.75 2.63
C TRP A 28 8.57 5.75 3.45
N THR A 29 7.90 4.81 4.12
CA THR A 29 8.58 3.81 4.95
C THR A 29 9.39 2.83 4.11
N ALA A 30 8.91 2.45 2.93
CA ALA A 30 9.65 1.62 1.96
C ALA A 30 10.94 2.31 1.50
N TYR A 31 10.84 3.59 1.13
CA TYR A 31 11.99 4.36 0.64
C TYR A 31 13.04 4.55 1.74
N ILE A 32 12.62 4.95 2.95
CA ILE A 32 13.54 5.12 4.09
C ILE A 32 14.23 3.79 4.42
N THR A 33 13.46 2.70 4.55
CA THR A 33 13.98 1.37 4.87
C THR A 33 14.95 0.88 3.79
N GLY A 34 14.61 1.06 2.51
CA GLY A 34 15.45 0.67 1.38
C GLY A 34 16.75 1.46 1.31
N VAL A 35 16.72 2.77 1.56
CA VAL A 35 17.93 3.61 1.61
C VAL A 35 18.83 3.18 2.78
N LEU A 36 18.27 2.93 3.96
CA LEU A 36 19.04 2.43 5.11
C LEU A 36 19.69 1.07 4.82
N LEU A 37 18.98 0.15 4.15
CA LEU A 37 19.58 -1.11 3.70
C LEU A 37 20.74 -0.89 2.73
N LEU A 38 20.59 0.02 1.76
CA LEU A 38 21.67 0.32 0.82
C LEU A 38 22.89 0.92 1.52
N LEU A 39 22.68 1.79 2.52
CA LEU A 39 23.77 2.31 3.35
C LEU A 39 24.48 1.19 4.12
N LEU A 40 23.72 0.26 4.73
CA LEU A 40 24.30 -0.90 5.39
C LEU A 40 25.10 -1.76 4.41
N VAL A 41 24.59 -2.01 3.20
CA VAL A 41 25.33 -2.78 2.18
C VAL A 41 26.64 -2.09 1.82
N ILE A 42 26.63 -0.77 1.64
CA ILE A 42 27.85 0.01 1.38
C ILE A 42 28.84 -0.13 2.55
N GLU A 43 28.38 0.03 3.78
CA GLU A 43 29.22 -0.14 4.96
C GLU A 43 29.76 -1.56 5.10
N MET A 44 29.00 -2.59 4.73
CA MET A 44 29.49 -3.97 4.71
C MET A 44 30.59 -4.16 3.69
N VAL A 45 30.51 -3.51 2.52
CA VAL A 45 31.63 -3.51 1.56
C VAL A 45 32.87 -2.86 2.19
N TYR A 46 32.74 -1.70 2.84
CA TYR A 46 33.88 -1.05 3.49
C TYR A 46 34.46 -1.87 4.64
N LYS A 47 33.62 -2.44 5.50
CA LYS A 47 34.04 -3.21 6.65
C LYS A 47 34.69 -4.54 6.26
N TYR A 48 34.13 -5.26 5.29
CA TYR A 48 34.66 -6.59 4.95
C TYR A 48 35.74 -6.56 3.86
N ALA A 49 35.69 -5.61 2.91
CA ALA A 49 36.70 -5.54 1.86
C ALA A 49 37.93 -4.70 2.27
N PHE A 50 37.73 -3.65 3.05
CA PHE A 50 38.78 -2.69 3.42
C PHE A 50 39.08 -2.65 4.93
N HIS A 51 38.31 -3.38 5.76
CA HIS A 51 38.43 -3.34 7.23
C HIS A 51 38.31 -1.91 7.81
N LEU A 52 37.44 -1.11 7.18
CA LEU A 52 37.15 0.26 7.59
C LEU A 52 35.72 0.37 8.12
N GLU A 53 35.56 1.11 9.21
CA GLU A 53 34.28 1.50 9.80
C GLU A 53 34.08 3.00 9.68
N ILE A 54 32.81 3.41 9.55
CA ILE A 54 32.44 4.82 9.54
C ILE A 54 32.21 5.28 10.98
N GLU A 55 33.04 6.20 11.45
CA GLU A 55 32.91 6.89 12.72
C GLU A 55 32.34 8.30 12.52
N LEU A 56 31.42 8.70 13.39
CA LEU A 56 30.83 10.03 13.42
C LEU A 56 31.23 10.75 14.72
N GLY A 57 31.71 12.00 14.60
CA GLY A 57 32.09 12.84 15.74
C GLY A 57 33.34 12.38 16.50
N GLY A 58 34.27 11.71 15.80
CA GLY A 58 35.50 11.20 16.36
C GLY A 58 36.68 12.18 16.34
N PRO A 59 37.86 11.76 16.82
CA PRO A 59 39.08 12.56 16.85
C PRO A 59 39.53 13.06 15.47
N PHE A 60 39.13 12.34 14.42
CA PHE A 60 39.51 12.58 13.03
C PHE A 60 38.50 13.47 12.28
N GLY A 61 37.47 13.99 12.95
CA GLY A 61 36.50 14.93 12.40
C GLY A 61 35.05 14.49 12.55
N PHE A 62 34.15 15.21 11.87
CA PHE A 62 32.70 14.93 11.94
C PHE A 62 32.32 13.58 11.32
N LEU A 63 32.98 13.18 10.22
CA LEU A 63 32.78 11.91 9.52
C LEU A 63 34.16 11.36 9.12
N ALA A 64 34.53 10.18 9.62
CA ALA A 64 35.84 9.58 9.39
C ALA A 64 35.74 8.07 9.09
N LEU A 65 36.62 7.58 8.23
CA LEU A 65 36.84 6.15 8.03
C LEU A 65 37.98 5.72 8.97
N VAL A 66 37.68 4.84 9.91
CA VAL A 66 38.62 4.38 10.94
C VAL A 66 38.74 2.86 10.83
N GLN A 67 39.85 2.30 11.29
CA GLN A 67 40.08 0.86 11.20
C GLN A 67 39.09 0.09 12.09
N ASP A 68 38.66 -1.09 11.65
CA ASP A 68 37.70 -1.92 12.39
C ASP A 68 38.16 -2.17 13.84
N GLY A 69 37.25 -1.92 14.79
CA GLY A 69 37.52 -2.06 16.23
C GLY A 69 38.21 -0.87 16.90
N THR A 70 38.51 0.21 16.16
CA THR A 70 39.14 1.43 16.70
C THR A 70 38.18 2.62 16.85
N VAL A 71 36.87 2.40 16.70
CA VAL A 71 35.85 3.43 16.91
C VAL A 71 35.80 3.85 18.37
N THR A 72 36.05 5.13 18.61
CA THR A 72 36.11 5.80 19.91
C THR A 72 34.87 6.62 20.24
N ALA A 73 34.12 7.05 19.21
CA ALA A 73 32.92 7.86 19.33
C ALA A 73 31.67 7.10 18.86
N ILE A 74 30.97 7.58 17.83
CA ILE A 74 29.71 7.02 17.34
C ILE A 74 29.99 6.13 16.14
N ASN A 75 29.77 4.81 16.30
CA ASN A 75 29.81 3.86 15.18
C ASN A 75 28.56 4.04 14.32
N LEU A 76 28.69 4.68 13.15
CA LEU A 76 27.56 5.04 12.30
C LEU A 76 26.80 3.79 11.84
N SER A 77 27.53 2.73 11.51
CA SER A 77 26.94 1.49 11.02
C SER A 77 26.00 0.83 12.01
N ARG A 78 26.40 0.77 13.29
CA ARG A 78 25.54 0.28 14.35
C ARG A 78 24.26 1.10 14.48
N TRP A 79 24.35 2.42 14.36
CA TRP A 79 23.18 3.29 14.44
C TRP A 79 22.25 3.15 13.24
N ILE A 80 22.81 3.07 12.03
CA ILE A 80 22.03 2.81 10.81
C ILE A 80 21.28 1.48 10.96
N LEU A 81 21.93 0.42 11.49
CA LEU A 81 21.29 -0.87 11.72
C LEU A 81 20.12 -0.80 12.71
N ILE A 82 20.31 -0.10 13.84
CA ILE A 82 19.24 0.11 14.84
C ILE A 82 18.07 0.87 14.23
N VAL A 83 18.36 1.98 13.55
CA VAL A 83 17.33 2.82 12.91
C VAL A 83 16.60 2.04 11.81
N HIS A 84 17.32 1.28 11.00
CA HIS A 84 16.75 0.39 9.98
C HIS A 84 15.78 -0.61 10.59
N GLY A 85 16.17 -1.30 11.67
CA GLY A 85 15.31 -2.28 12.35
C GLY A 85 13.97 -1.67 12.79
N TRP A 86 13.99 -0.49 13.40
CA TRP A 86 12.77 0.21 13.79
C TRP A 86 11.92 0.67 12.60
N PHE A 87 12.54 1.25 11.58
CA PHE A 87 11.84 1.64 10.36
C PHE A 87 11.25 0.44 9.61
N TYR A 88 11.91 -0.72 9.67
CA TYR A 88 11.42 -1.96 9.10
C TYR A 88 10.13 -2.43 9.80
N VAL A 89 10.02 -2.31 11.12
CA VAL A 89 8.76 -2.61 11.85
C VAL A 89 7.63 -1.68 11.37
N ILE A 90 7.90 -0.39 11.26
CA ILE A 90 6.93 0.59 10.77
C ILE A 90 6.52 0.27 9.32
N TYR A 91 7.48 -0.12 8.50
CA TYR A 91 7.26 -0.57 7.13
C TYR A 91 6.35 -1.81 7.08
N LEU A 92 6.56 -2.82 7.93
CA LEU A 92 5.70 -4.01 8.00
C LEU A 92 4.26 -3.66 8.38
N ILE A 93 4.07 -2.73 9.32
CA ILE A 93 2.73 -2.22 9.66
C ILE A 93 2.08 -1.57 8.43
N ALA A 94 2.82 -0.75 7.68
CA ALA A 94 2.32 -0.13 6.46
C ALA A 94 1.93 -1.19 5.40
N CYS A 95 2.77 -2.22 5.21
CA CYS A 95 2.49 -3.34 4.31
C CYS A 95 1.20 -4.06 4.71
N TYR A 96 1.03 -4.35 6.00
CA TYR A 96 -0.16 -5.01 6.53
C TYR A 96 -1.42 -4.17 6.32
N LEU A 97 -1.37 -2.86 6.59
CA LEU A 97 -2.52 -1.96 6.40
C LEU A 97 -2.97 -1.88 4.94
N VAL A 98 -2.02 -1.80 3.99
CA VAL A 98 -2.36 -1.79 2.56
C VAL A 98 -2.89 -3.16 2.14
N TRP A 99 -2.26 -4.25 2.58
CA TRP A 99 -2.71 -5.61 2.29
C TRP A 99 -4.15 -5.87 2.76
N GLN A 100 -4.46 -5.50 4.01
CA GLN A 100 -5.79 -5.67 4.60
C GLN A 100 -6.84 -4.85 3.83
N LYS A 101 -6.52 -3.61 3.43
CA LYS A 101 -7.45 -2.73 2.72
C LYS A 101 -7.68 -3.13 1.27
N MET A 102 -6.65 -3.65 0.61
CA MET A 102 -6.76 -4.08 -0.78
C MET A 102 -7.24 -5.52 -0.93
N LYS A 103 -7.38 -6.27 0.18
CA LYS A 103 -7.83 -7.68 0.24
C LYS A 103 -7.04 -8.59 -0.71
N TRP A 104 -5.71 -8.45 -0.73
CA TRP A 104 -4.86 -9.24 -1.60
C TRP A 104 -4.54 -10.61 -1.01
N GLU A 105 -4.14 -11.56 -1.85
CA GLU A 105 -3.60 -12.86 -1.42
C GLU A 105 -2.33 -12.67 -0.58
N LEU A 106 -2.07 -13.62 0.33
CA LEU A 106 -0.98 -13.56 1.30
C LEU A 106 0.41 -13.43 0.65
N GLY A 107 0.59 -13.99 -0.55
CA GLY A 107 1.85 -13.90 -1.29
C GLY A 107 2.31 -12.46 -1.53
N TRP A 108 1.39 -11.50 -1.68
CA TRP A 108 1.75 -10.10 -1.82
C TRP A 108 2.24 -9.48 -0.51
N LEU A 109 1.70 -9.90 0.63
CA LEU A 109 2.20 -9.44 1.92
C LEU A 109 3.65 -9.86 2.10
N LEU A 110 3.98 -11.10 1.74
CA LEU A 110 5.35 -11.62 1.80
C LEU A 110 6.27 -10.91 0.81
N ALA A 111 5.82 -10.69 -0.43
CA ALA A 111 6.59 -9.94 -1.43
C ALA A 111 6.89 -8.51 -0.96
N MET A 112 5.90 -7.82 -0.38
CA MET A 112 6.11 -6.51 0.23
C MET A 112 7.07 -6.58 1.41
N ALA A 113 6.85 -7.48 2.37
CA ALA A 113 7.70 -7.63 3.54
C ALA A 113 9.17 -7.89 3.13
N GLY A 114 9.39 -8.73 2.12
CA GLY A 114 10.72 -9.01 1.55
C GLY A 114 11.42 -7.76 1.00
N GLY A 115 10.67 -6.76 0.57
CA GLY A 115 11.22 -5.46 0.17
C GLY A 115 12.05 -4.78 1.26
N GLY A 116 11.76 -5.00 2.55
CA GLY A 116 12.53 -4.41 3.64
C GLY A 116 13.73 -5.25 4.11
N VAL A 117 14.01 -6.39 3.49
CA VAL A 117 15.10 -7.32 3.85
C VAL A 117 16.09 -7.49 2.71
N VAL A 118 15.60 -7.61 1.48
CA VAL A 118 16.43 -7.81 0.30
C VAL A 118 16.85 -6.45 -0.26
N PRO A 119 18.17 -6.16 -0.36
CA PRO A 119 18.64 -4.92 -0.97
C PRO A 119 18.07 -4.72 -2.37
N PHE A 120 17.79 -3.48 -2.74
CA PHE A 120 17.15 -3.07 -4.00
C PHE A 120 15.71 -3.51 -4.19
N LEU A 121 15.26 -4.60 -3.56
CA LEU A 121 13.90 -5.11 -3.70
C LEU A 121 12.86 -4.11 -3.20
N SER A 122 13.18 -3.29 -2.19
CA SER A 122 12.29 -2.23 -1.66
C SER A 122 11.76 -1.32 -2.78
N PHE A 123 12.62 -0.93 -3.71
CA PHE A 123 12.27 -0.04 -4.82
C PHE A 123 11.39 -0.75 -5.84
N ILE A 124 11.69 -2.01 -6.13
CA ILE A 124 10.88 -2.83 -7.05
C ILE A 124 9.49 -3.07 -6.47
N THR A 125 9.41 -3.44 -5.19
CA THR A 125 8.14 -3.68 -4.50
C THR A 125 7.32 -2.41 -4.41
N GLU A 126 7.94 -1.26 -4.11
CA GLU A 126 7.24 0.03 -4.10
C GLU A 126 6.62 0.33 -5.47
N TRP A 127 7.41 0.21 -6.55
CA TRP A 127 6.95 0.49 -7.90
C TRP A 127 5.78 -0.41 -8.32
N LEU A 128 5.93 -1.73 -8.10
CA LEU A 128 4.88 -2.72 -8.41
C LEU A 128 3.61 -2.45 -7.61
N MET A 129 3.76 -2.19 -6.31
CA MET A 129 2.68 -1.94 -5.37
C MET A 129 1.88 -0.71 -5.76
N THR A 130 2.57 0.42 -5.94
CA THR A 130 1.96 1.70 -6.27
C THR A 130 1.19 1.60 -7.58
N ARG A 131 1.76 0.93 -8.59
CA ARG A 131 1.09 0.74 -9.88
C ARG A 131 -0.17 -0.11 -9.75
N ARG A 132 -0.10 -1.21 -9.00
CA ARG A 132 -1.24 -2.10 -8.75
C ARG A 132 -2.36 -1.40 -7.98
N THR A 133 -2.03 -0.74 -6.88
CA THR A 133 -3.00 -0.03 -6.04
C THR A 133 -3.68 1.09 -6.81
N LYS A 134 -2.93 1.87 -7.59
CA LYS A 134 -3.51 2.93 -8.44
C LYS A 134 -4.48 2.36 -9.48
N ARG A 135 -4.11 1.25 -10.13
CA ARG A 135 -4.99 0.58 -11.11
C ARG A 135 -6.29 0.12 -10.46
N GLN A 136 -6.21 -0.57 -9.33
CA GLN A 136 -7.41 -1.04 -8.63
C GLN A 136 -8.27 0.10 -8.09
N LEU A 137 -7.67 1.18 -7.58
CA LEU A 137 -8.45 2.36 -7.18
C LEU A 137 -9.19 2.99 -8.36
N ALA A 138 -8.58 3.02 -9.55
CA ALA A 138 -9.24 3.51 -10.76
C ALA A 138 -10.40 2.59 -11.19
N GLU A 139 -10.21 1.26 -11.10
CA GLU A 139 -11.27 0.28 -11.35
C GLU A 139 -12.43 0.45 -10.37
N TYR A 140 -12.14 0.61 -9.07
CA TYR A 140 -13.17 0.85 -8.05
C TYR A 140 -13.89 2.18 -8.26
N GLN A 141 -13.18 3.25 -8.61
CA GLN A 141 -13.80 4.54 -8.92
C GLN A 141 -14.76 4.42 -10.10
N ALA A 142 -14.33 3.79 -11.20
CA ALA A 142 -15.16 3.62 -12.38
C ALA A 142 -16.43 2.79 -12.12
N TYR A 143 -16.36 1.79 -11.23
CA TYR A 143 -17.54 1.03 -10.80
C TYR A 143 -18.56 1.92 -10.08
N TRP A 144 -18.12 2.72 -9.11
CA TRP A 144 -19.02 3.61 -8.37
C TRP A 144 -19.57 4.74 -9.24
N ASP A 145 -18.78 5.26 -10.18
CA ASP A 145 -19.26 6.27 -11.14
C ASP A 145 -20.34 5.69 -12.06
N ALA A 146 -20.20 4.43 -12.49
CA ALA A 146 -21.21 3.76 -13.30
C ALA A 146 -22.52 3.56 -12.52
N GLN A 147 -22.43 3.10 -11.26
CA GLN A 147 -23.59 2.97 -10.37
C GLN A 147 -24.28 4.31 -10.09
N GLY A 148 -23.51 5.39 -9.92
CA GLY A 148 -24.06 6.73 -9.75
C GLY A 148 -24.85 7.21 -10.97
N ARG A 149 -24.37 6.92 -12.19
CA ARG A 149 -25.08 7.24 -13.43
C ARG A 149 -26.37 6.44 -13.59
N GLU A 150 -26.34 5.13 -13.32
CA GLU A 150 -27.53 4.29 -13.37
C GLU A 150 -28.61 4.80 -12.39
N ALA A 151 -28.20 5.21 -11.17
CA ALA A 151 -29.13 5.78 -10.20
C ALA A 151 -29.74 7.13 -10.66
N GLU A 152 -28.95 7.99 -11.31
CA GLU A 152 -29.43 9.25 -11.89
C GLU A 152 -30.40 9.01 -13.04
N GLU A 153 -30.09 8.06 -13.94
CA GLU A 153 -30.97 7.64 -15.03
C GLU A 153 -32.30 7.06 -14.50
N LEU A 154 -32.25 6.18 -13.50
CA LEU A 154 -33.44 5.62 -12.87
C LEU A 154 -34.28 6.71 -12.20
N SER A 155 -33.67 7.64 -11.46
CA SER A 155 -34.37 8.78 -10.86
C SER A 155 -35.04 9.66 -11.92
N ALA A 156 -34.38 9.91 -13.05
CA ALA A 156 -34.96 10.68 -14.15
C ALA A 156 -36.14 9.96 -14.82
N VAL A 157 -36.04 8.63 -14.97
CA VAL A 157 -37.15 7.79 -15.47
C VAL A 157 -38.30 7.81 -14.48
N GLU A 158 -38.05 7.57 -13.19
CA GLU A 158 -39.07 7.66 -12.14
C GLU A 158 -39.74 9.02 -12.16
N GLU A 159 -38.99 10.12 -12.19
CA GLU A 159 -39.52 11.48 -12.27
C GLU A 159 -40.44 11.70 -13.48
N SER A 160 -40.15 11.06 -14.61
CA SER A 160 -40.98 11.13 -15.82
C SER A 160 -42.29 10.35 -15.73
N LEU A 161 -42.40 9.36 -14.83
CA LEU A 161 -43.60 8.54 -14.65
C LEU A 161 -44.66 9.25 -13.82
N SER A 162 -45.93 9.05 -14.17
CA SER A 162 -47.06 9.48 -13.34
C SER A 162 -47.13 8.68 -12.03
N ALA A 163 -47.80 9.23 -11.00
CA ALA A 163 -47.93 8.56 -9.71
C ALA A 163 -48.60 7.17 -9.79
N GLN A 164 -49.51 6.98 -10.76
CA GLN A 164 -50.18 5.70 -10.99
C GLN A 164 -49.24 4.67 -11.63
N GLU A 165 -48.41 5.10 -12.59
CA GLU A 165 -47.42 4.22 -13.26
C GLU A 165 -46.31 3.80 -12.30
N ARG A 166 -45.81 4.70 -11.45
CA ARG A 166 -44.84 4.37 -10.40
C ARG A 166 -45.38 3.31 -9.45
N ALA A 167 -46.60 3.51 -8.94
CA ALA A 167 -47.23 2.56 -8.02
C ALA A 167 -47.46 1.18 -8.65
N ALA A 168 -47.75 1.11 -9.95
CA ALA A 168 -47.87 -0.15 -10.66
C ALA A 168 -46.51 -0.85 -10.82
N LEU A 169 -45.46 -0.10 -11.17
CA LEU A 169 -44.10 -0.61 -11.33
C LEU A 169 -43.54 -1.14 -9.99
N ASP A 170 -43.72 -0.41 -8.90
CA ASP A 170 -43.28 -0.82 -7.56
C ASP A 170 -43.95 -2.13 -7.13
N ALA A 171 -45.25 -2.30 -7.44
CA ALA A 171 -45.98 -3.53 -7.15
C ALA A 171 -45.49 -4.72 -7.98
N GLU A 172 -45.15 -4.49 -9.26
CA GLU A 172 -44.57 -5.51 -10.13
C GLU A 172 -43.18 -5.95 -9.65
N VAL A 173 -42.31 -5.00 -9.31
CA VAL A 173 -40.97 -5.27 -8.76
C VAL A 173 -41.07 -6.03 -7.44
N ALA A 174 -41.98 -5.64 -6.55
CA ALA A 174 -42.20 -6.32 -5.27
C ALA A 174 -42.64 -7.78 -5.48
N ALA A 175 -43.57 -8.04 -6.40
CA ALA A 175 -44.02 -9.39 -6.72
C ALA A 175 -42.90 -10.26 -7.33
N GLU A 176 -42.08 -9.68 -8.20
CA GLU A 176 -40.94 -10.39 -8.80
C GLU A 176 -39.83 -10.69 -7.78
N VAL A 177 -39.55 -9.77 -6.86
CA VAL A 177 -38.61 -10.01 -5.75
C VAL A 177 -39.10 -11.15 -4.85
N GLU A 178 -40.40 -11.17 -4.53
CA GLU A 178 -41.00 -12.24 -3.73
C GLU A 178 -40.91 -13.59 -4.45
N ARG A 179 -41.22 -13.64 -5.76
CA ARG A 179 -41.07 -14.84 -6.58
C ARG A 179 -39.64 -15.39 -6.55
N ARG A 180 -38.63 -14.54 -6.74
CA ARG A 180 -37.22 -14.94 -6.71
C ARG A 180 -36.72 -15.34 -5.32
N SER A 181 -37.38 -14.89 -4.26
CA SER A 181 -37.04 -15.29 -2.89
C SER A 181 -37.56 -16.67 -2.49
N GLN A 182 -38.55 -17.20 -3.23
CA GLN A 182 -39.15 -18.52 -3.02
C GLN A 182 -38.54 -19.63 -3.92
N GLU A 183 -37.75 -19.27 -4.93
CA GLU A 183 -36.94 -20.16 -5.78
C GLU A 183 -35.59 -20.50 -5.16
#